data_AF-A0A6B0HIU9-F1
#
_entry.id   AF-A0A6B0HIU9-F1
#
_cell.length_a   1.000
_cell.length_b   1.000
_cell.length_c   1.000
_cell.angle_alpha   90.00
_cell.angle_beta   90.00
_cell.angle_gamma   90.00
#
_symmetry.space_group_name_H-M   'P 1'
#
loop_
_entity.id
_entity.type
_entity.pdbx_description
1 polymer ?
#
loop_
_entity_poly.entity_id
_entity_poly.type
_entity_poly.pdbx_seq_one_letter_code
_entity_poly.pdbx_strand_id
1 'polypeptide(L)' 'MPEVYDRILDVVAGNPGATVEEITDLAHDCGITDTGIPDLLTTAEGNDDLLEFDGRYWVMRTGKYRFHRYDHPET' A
#
# COMPACT_ATOMS: atom_id res chain seq x y z
N MET A 1 9.23 -6.40 -12.53
CA MET A 1 9.98 -5.59 -11.56
C MET A 1 9.32 -5.76 -10.20
N PRO A 2 9.72 -6.75 -9.38
CA PRO A 2 9.18 -6.93 -8.03
C PRO A 2 9.42 -5.69 -7.14
N GLU A 3 10.46 -4.90 -7.43
CA GLU A 3 10.85 -3.72 -6.64
C GLU A 3 9.82 -2.59 -6.60
N VAL A 4 9.04 -2.37 -7.66
CA VAL A 4 8.00 -1.32 -7.67
C VAL A 4 6.80 -1.76 -6.84
N TYR A 5 6.41 -3.02 -6.99
CA TYR A 5 5.31 -3.62 -6.24
C TYR A 5 5.59 -3.63 -4.72
N ASP A 6 6.77 -4.12 -4.31
CA ASP A 6 7.19 -4.09 -2.90
C ASP A 6 7.21 -2.68 -2.33
N ARG A 7 7.67 -1.67 -3.09
CA ARG A 7 7.69 -0.28 -2.61
C ARG A 7 6.29 0.31 -2.44
N ILE A 8 5.34 0.00 -3.31
CA ILE A 8 3.95 0.44 -3.13
C ILE A 8 3.36 -0.17 -1.85
N LEU A 9 3.66 -1.44 -1.57
CA LEU A 9 3.27 -2.06 -0.31
C LEU A 9 3.90 -1.37 0.90
N ASP A 10 5.18 -0.96 0.83
CA ASP A 10 5.82 -0.17 1.87
C ASP A 10 5.13 1.20 2.09
N VAL A 11 4.71 1.88 1.02
CA VAL A 11 3.98 3.16 1.11
C VAL A 11 2.64 2.97 1.83
N VAL A 12 1.87 1.95 1.47
CA VAL A 12 0.57 1.65 2.12
C VAL A 12 0.76 1.18 3.55
N ALA A 13 1.80 0.38 3.83
CA ALA A 13 2.12 -0.05 5.19
C ALA A 13 2.51 1.11 6.11
N GLY A 14 3.22 2.12 5.58
CA GLY A 14 3.56 3.33 6.33
C GLY A 14 2.39 4.30 6.50
N ASN A 15 1.35 4.20 5.66
CA ASN A 15 0.21 5.11 5.63
C ASN A 15 -1.10 4.32 5.53
N PRO A 16 -1.47 3.56 6.58
CA PRO A 16 -2.68 2.75 6.55
C PRO A 16 -3.92 3.64 6.47
N GLY A 17 -4.84 3.29 5.56
CA GLY A 17 -6.04 4.08 5.33
C GLY A 17 -5.80 5.30 4.44
N ALA A 18 -4.68 5.35 3.71
CA ALA A 18 -4.50 6.33 2.64
C ALA A 18 -5.39 6.00 1.43
N THR A 19 -5.83 7.04 0.74
CA THR A 19 -6.54 6.93 -0.53
C THR A 19 -5.58 6.64 -1.69
N VAL A 20 -6.11 6.19 -2.83
CA VAL A 20 -5.31 5.98 -4.06
C VAL A 20 -4.54 7.25 -4.46
N GLU A 21 -5.14 8.42 -4.31
CA GLU A 21 -4.53 9.71 -4.64
C GLU A 21 -3.33 10.00 -3.72
N GLU A 22 -3.48 9.80 -2.41
CA GLU A 22 -2.40 9.96 -1.43
C GLU A 22 -1.29 8.94 -1.65
N ILE A 23 -1.62 7.67 -1.92
CA ILE A 23 -0.64 6.63 -2.22
C ILE A 23 0.14 6.99 -3.50
N THR A 24 -0.54 7.54 -4.51
CA THR A 24 0.09 7.98 -5.76
C THR A 24 1.06 9.13 -5.53
N ASP A 25 0.68 10.11 -4.72
CA ASP A 25 1.54 11.25 -4.37
C ASP A 25 2.79 10.79 -3.58
N LEU A 26 2.58 9.95 -2.55
CA LEU A 26 3.65 9.38 -1.75
C LEU A 26 4.59 8.47 -2.55
N ALA A 27 4.04 7.69 -3.48
CA ALA A 27 4.81 6.86 -4.40
C ALA A 27 5.66 7.73 -5.33
N HIS A 28 5.10 8.84 -5.83
CA HIS A 28 5.84 9.81 -6.64
C HIS A 28 6.98 10.47 -5.86
N ASP A 29 6.77 10.84 -4.60
CA ASP A 29 7.83 11.33 -3.70
C ASP A 29 8.93 10.28 -3.48
N CYS A 30 8.54 9.00 -3.43
CA CYS A 30 9.46 7.86 -3.39
C CYS A 30 10.14 7.54 -4.75
N GLY A 31 9.92 8.37 -5.78
CA GLY A 31 10.50 8.19 -7.11
C GLY A 31 9.83 7.12 -7.97
N ILE A 32 8.63 6.67 -7.60
CA ILE A 32 7.79 5.79 -8.41
C ILE A 32 6.94 6.68 -9.32
N THR A 33 7.40 6.90 -10.54
CA THR A 33 6.66 7.63 -11.57
C THR A 33 5.77 6.71 -12.40
N ASP A 34 5.47 5.51 -11.89
CA ASP A 34 4.69 4.52 -12.61
C ASP A 34 3.21 4.91 -12.62
N THR A 35 2.59 4.95 -13.80
CA THR A 35 1.18 5.33 -13.95
C THR A 35 0.23 4.18 -13.60
N GLY A 36 0.75 2.98 -13.31
CA GLY A 36 -0.03 1.78 -13.01
C GLY A 36 -0.31 1.55 -11.52
N ILE A 37 -0.13 2.55 -10.64
CA ILE A 37 -0.38 2.39 -9.19
C ILE A 37 -1.79 1.83 -8.88
N PRO A 38 -2.88 2.31 -9.50
CA PRO A 38 -4.20 1.73 -9.27
C PRO A 38 -4.28 0.24 -9.65
N ASP A 39 -3.70 -0.16 -10.79
CA ASP A 39 -3.65 -1.56 -11.21
C ASP A 39 -2.81 -2.42 -10.26
N LEU A 40 -1.73 -1.87 -9.69
CA LEU A 40 -0.90 -2.54 -8.69
C LEU A 40 -1.66 -2.74 -7.38
N LEU A 41 -2.46 -1.76 -6.95
CA LEU A 41 -3.32 -1.88 -5.76
C LEU A 41 -4.39 -2.95 -5.95
N THR A 42 -5.09 -2.96 -7.10
CA THR A 42 -6.04 -4.03 -7.44
C THR A 42 -5.37 -5.40 -7.51
N THR A 43 -4.14 -5.47 -8.03
CA THR A 43 -3.37 -6.73 -8.04
C THR A 43 -3.04 -7.18 -6.62
N ALA A 44 -2.66 -6.25 -5.73
CA ALA A 44 -2.38 -6.54 -4.32
C ALA A 44 -3.62 -6.93 -3.52
N GLU A 45 -4.79 -6.36 -3.85
CA GLU A 45 -6.08 -6.80 -3.35
C GLU A 45 -6.35 -8.27 -3.73
N GLY A 46 -6.18 -8.60 -5.02
CA GLY A 46 -6.39 -9.94 -5.55
C GLY A 46 -5.42 -10.98 -4.97
N ASN A 47 -4.24 -10.53 -4.51
CA ASN A 47 -3.25 -11.36 -3.83
C ASN A 47 -3.48 -11.49 -2.32
N ASP A 48 -4.52 -10.84 -1.75
CA ASP A 48 -4.78 -10.78 -0.30
C ASP A 48 -3.72 -10.00 0.52
N ASP A 49 -2.84 -9.24 -0.16
CA ASP A 49 -1.82 -8.40 0.49
C ASP A 49 -2.42 -7.09 1.03
N LEU A 50 -3.36 -6.51 0.29
CA LEU A 50 -4.11 -5.31 0.65
C LEU A 50 -5.61 -5.60 0.78
N LEU A 51 -6.29 -4.74 1.52
CA LEU A 51 -7.74 -4.70 1.63
C LEU A 51 -8.20 -3.30 1.26
N GLU A 52 -9.12 -3.21 0.31
CA GLU A 52 -9.88 -2.00 0.05
C GLU A 52 -10.94 -1.82 1.14
N PHE A 53 -10.98 -0.64 1.75
CA PHE A 53 -11.92 -0.24 2.77
C PHE A 53 -12.71 0.99 2.30
N ASP A 54 -14.03 0.98 2.53
CA ASP A 54 -14.95 2.08 2.18
C ASP A 54 -14.89 2.52 0.69
N GLY A 55 -14.47 1.61 -0.19
CA GLY A 55 -14.41 1.85 -1.64
C GLY A 55 -13.32 2.83 -2.09
N ARG A 56 -12.41 3.24 -1.19
CA ARG A 56 -11.43 4.31 -1.45
C ARG A 56 -10.11 4.18 -0.69
N TYR A 57 -10.11 3.56 0.47
CA TYR A 57 -8.95 3.49 1.34
C TYR A 57 -8.29 2.12 1.25
N TRP A 58 -6.98 2.09 1.42
CA TRP A 58 -6.21 0.86 1.35
C TRP A 58 -5.51 0.58 2.68
N VAL A 59 -5.64 -0.65 3.15
CA VAL A 59 -4.98 -1.12 4.37
C VAL A 59 -4.28 -2.44 4.09
N MET A 60 -3.15 -2.67 4.77
CA MET A 60 -2.44 -3.94 4.70
C MET A 60 -3.31 -5.04 5.32
N ARG A 61 -3.58 -6.11 4.57
CA ARG A 61 -4.42 -7.22 5.04
C ARG A 61 -3.58 -8.28 5.76
N THR A 62 -2.59 -8.88 5.10
CA THR A 62 -1.53 -9.68 5.73
C THR A 62 -0.52 -10.21 4.73
N GLY A 63 0.77 -10.24 5.09
CA GLY A 63 1.82 -10.93 4.32
C GLY A 63 3.18 -10.87 5.04
N LYS A 64 4.06 -9.96 4.60
CA LYS A 64 5.40 -9.70 5.19
C LYS A 64 5.42 -8.71 6.38
N TYR A 65 4.35 -7.93 6.55
CA TYR A 65 4.23 -6.84 7.53
C TYR A 65 3.34 -7.18 8.74
N ARG A 66 3.01 -8.46 8.92
CA ARG A 66 2.21 -8.94 10.05
C ARG A 66 2.93 -8.59 11.38
N PHE A 67 2.45 -7.54 12.04
CA PHE A 67 2.64 -7.16 13.45
C PHE A 67 4.04 -7.27 14.09
N HIS A 68 5.13 -7.16 13.32
CA HIS A 68 6.47 -7.26 13.93
C HIS A 68 7.51 -6.24 13.46
N ARG A 69 7.13 -5.25 12.64
CA ARG A 69 8.10 -4.23 12.18
C ARG A 69 7.64 -2.77 12.25
N TYR A 70 6.36 -2.50 12.41
CA TYR A 70 5.88 -1.14 12.65
C TYR A 70 5.15 -1.12 13.98
N ASP A 71 5.73 -0.37 14.92
CA ASP A 71 5.16 -0.05 16.22
C ASP A 71 3.94 0.83 15.94
N HIS A 72 2.77 0.21 15.82
CA HIS A 72 1.51 0.95 15.81
C HIS A 72 1.15 1.14 17.29
N PRO A 73 1.24 2.36 17.85
CA PRO A 73 0.70 2.60 19.18
C PRO A 73 -0.80 2.30 19.14
N GLU A 74 -1.21 1.29 19.90
CA GLU A 74 -2.62 1.00 20.17
C GLU A 74 -3.21 2.19 20.92
N THR A 75 -4.15 2.90 20.29
CA THR A 75 -5.04 3.86 20.98
C THR A 75 -6.32 3.18 21.39
#